data_AF-A0A931FSP0-F1
#
_entry.id   AF-A0A931FSP0-F1
#
_cell.length_a   1.000
_cell.length_b   1.000
_cell.length_c   1.000
_cell.angle_alpha   90.00
_cell.angle_beta   90.00
_cell.angle_gamma   90.00
#
_symmetry.space_group_name_H-M   'P 1'
#
loop_
_entity.id
_entity.type
_entity.pdbx_description
1 polymer ?
#
loop_
_entity_poly.entity_id
_entity_poly.type
_entity_poly.pdbx_seq_one_letter_code
_entity_poly.pdbx_strand_id
1 'polypeptide(L)'
;MSTFQTSGQKYEAENAILAGGASKIVCATCSGAAAVAQQEGSLTFDITIPKEGFYDLSINASAPNGDKINKLQLGENTLDFSLAQNSAYTTQKLVSAQKLPAGKQQVKIIKSWGWINIDYLEVKEVDGANRFHLNQTLITPNPTPEAKALYDFLLDNYGEKIISGVMTLKSMDEVNWLKQNTGKEPALLGLDFMHSGRGYTWYNDKEPVNDALAWYNRNGIPALMWHWRDPSRITEAFYTKNQSKPDGTDFDISKIADVNSAEYKAMLADIDFTAGMLKELQDLHVPVIWRPLHEAAGGWFWWGAKGPEPLKALWHLMYDRMVKYHGLTNLIWVWTREPNDDAWYPGDEYVDIIGRDVYKDGDHGSQALEFSDMNNRYGGKKMLALSETGSFPDVDNLIKDGTAWSWFMPWYGAYTQDSKYNSLDLWKKMFAHDYVITLDEMPNLRTYERQDTLQEPTGFWNEPAEKPDFSAYPTLVIADLMVSSEHRIETVSVYNALGVLVRQQRVGRAKTAISFKGLASGVYLVRVDQKRAIKVIKE
;
A
#
# COMPACT_ATOMS: atom_id res chain seq x y z
N MET A 1 21.17 20.37 -9.84
CA MET A 1 20.10 21.17 -9.20
C MET A 1 20.49 21.41 -7.75
N SER A 2 20.40 22.64 -7.29
CA SER A 2 20.76 23.06 -5.93
C SER A 2 19.86 22.37 -4.91
N THR A 3 20.43 21.58 -4.00
CA THR A 3 19.75 21.02 -2.84
C THR A 3 19.39 22.16 -1.89
N PHE A 4 18.16 22.67 -1.98
CA PHE A 4 17.58 23.48 -0.91
C PHE A 4 17.33 22.56 0.29
N GLN A 5 18.33 22.43 1.18
CA GLN A 5 18.07 22.06 2.56
C GLN A 5 17.48 23.29 3.24
N THR A 6 16.16 23.46 3.15
CA THR A 6 15.45 24.37 4.06
C THR A 6 15.56 23.79 5.47
N SER A 7 16.20 24.50 6.39
CA SER A 7 16.14 24.19 7.82
C SER A 7 14.67 24.14 8.26
N GLY A 8 14.29 23.15 9.08
CA GLY A 8 12.92 23.04 9.58
C GLY A 8 12.52 24.27 10.39
N GLN A 9 11.25 24.68 10.27
CA GLN A 9 10.69 25.75 11.10
C GLN A 9 10.33 25.18 12.46
N LYS A 10 10.90 25.76 13.52
CA LYS A 10 10.59 25.40 14.90
C LYS A 10 9.46 26.25 15.46
N TYR A 11 8.59 25.59 16.20
CA TYR A 11 7.51 26.16 16.98
C TYR A 11 7.76 25.80 18.44
N GLU A 12 8.29 26.77 19.19
CA GLU A 12 8.69 26.58 20.59
C GLU A 12 7.46 26.24 21.46
N ALA A 13 7.56 25.19 22.27
CA ALA A 13 6.45 24.65 23.05
C ALA A 13 5.96 25.64 24.10
N GLU A 14 6.83 26.49 24.66
CA GLU A 14 6.43 27.53 25.59
C GLU A 14 5.56 28.61 24.94
N ASN A 15 5.45 28.66 23.61
CA ASN A 15 4.53 29.54 22.89
C ASN A 15 3.26 28.84 22.42
N ALA A 16 3.13 27.52 22.64
CA ALA A 16 1.93 26.76 22.35
C ALA A 16 0.78 27.13 23.31
N ILE A 17 -0.45 26.86 22.87
CA ILE A 17 -1.63 26.97 23.74
C ILE A 17 -1.63 25.77 24.68
N LEU A 18 -1.57 26.03 25.98
CA LEU A 18 -1.51 24.99 27.02
C LEU A 18 -2.89 24.77 27.64
N ALA A 19 -3.27 23.51 27.83
CA ALA A 19 -4.53 23.15 28.47
C ALA A 19 -4.37 21.94 29.40
N GLY A 20 -5.32 21.72 30.31
CA GLY A 20 -5.45 20.49 31.09
C GLY A 20 -4.31 20.20 32.08
N GLY A 21 -3.55 21.22 32.50
CA GLY A 21 -2.45 21.06 33.46
C GLY A 21 -1.04 21.06 32.85
N ALA A 22 -0.92 21.20 31.52
CA ALA A 22 0.38 21.44 30.89
C ALA A 22 0.96 22.79 31.37
N SER A 23 2.25 22.82 31.70
CA SER A 23 2.89 24.00 32.27
C SER A 23 4.33 24.19 31.77
N LYS A 24 4.75 25.45 31.63
CA LYS A 24 6.13 25.80 31.29
C LYS A 24 7.09 25.37 32.41
N ILE A 25 8.25 24.85 32.02
CA ILE A 25 9.36 24.49 32.91
C ILE A 25 10.63 25.17 32.44
N VAL A 26 11.48 25.61 33.38
CA VAL A 26 12.77 26.22 33.05
C VAL A 26 13.67 25.17 32.40
N CYS A 27 14.22 25.48 31.23
CA CYS A 27 15.14 24.61 30.51
C CYS A 27 16.24 25.42 29.85
N ALA A 28 17.41 25.52 30.51
CA ALA A 28 18.54 26.30 30.01
C ALA A 28 19.23 25.69 28.78
N THR A 29 19.00 24.41 28.51
CA THR A 29 19.59 23.67 27.39
C THR A 29 18.63 23.52 26.20
N CYS A 30 17.41 24.03 26.31
CA CYS A 30 16.39 23.96 25.27
C CYS A 30 16.60 25.05 24.20
N SER A 31 15.96 24.90 23.04
CA SER A 31 16.06 25.84 21.90
C SER A 31 15.62 27.26 22.30
N GLY A 32 14.54 27.34 23.07
CA GLY A 32 13.99 28.57 23.63
C GLY A 32 14.44 28.85 25.08
N ALA A 33 13.59 29.54 25.83
CA ALA A 33 13.85 29.88 27.24
C ALA A 33 13.26 28.87 28.23
N ALA A 34 12.33 28.03 27.74
CA ALA A 34 11.61 27.05 28.53
C ALA A 34 11.25 25.84 27.68
N ALA A 35 10.88 24.75 28.34
CA ALA A 35 10.13 23.67 27.72
C ALA A 35 8.73 23.63 28.34
N VAL A 36 7.88 22.71 27.88
CA VAL A 36 6.58 22.45 28.49
C VAL A 36 6.54 21.03 29.02
N ALA A 37 6.26 20.90 30.31
CA ALA A 37 5.86 19.63 30.90
C ALA A 37 4.39 19.37 30.54
N GLN A 38 4.12 18.32 29.77
CA GLN A 38 2.76 17.95 29.38
C GLN A 38 1.92 17.60 30.60
N GLN A 39 2.49 16.84 31.55
CA GLN A 39 1.79 16.33 32.73
C GLN A 39 0.46 15.65 32.34
N GLU A 40 -0.65 16.12 32.89
CA GLU A 40 -2.02 15.69 32.60
C GLU A 40 -2.65 16.43 31.41
N GLY A 41 -1.93 17.39 30.82
CA GLY A 41 -2.45 18.34 29.86
C GLY A 41 -2.13 18.06 28.40
N SER A 42 -2.32 19.09 27.58
CA SER A 42 -2.09 19.08 26.14
C SER A 42 -1.48 20.39 25.66
N LEU A 43 -0.83 20.31 24.52
CA LEU A 43 -0.23 21.46 23.83
C LEU A 43 -0.88 21.56 22.45
N THR A 44 -1.27 22.78 22.04
CA THR A 44 -1.69 23.07 20.66
C THR A 44 -0.73 24.07 20.04
N PHE A 45 -0.03 23.63 19.00
CA PHE A 45 0.85 24.44 18.18
C PHE A 45 0.03 25.03 17.01
N ASP A 46 -0.05 26.35 16.95
CA ASP A 46 -0.55 27.06 15.76
C ASP A 46 0.61 27.20 14.77
N ILE A 47 0.59 26.41 13.70
CA ILE A 47 1.62 26.41 12.68
C ILE A 47 1.15 27.11 11.41
N THR A 48 2.07 27.65 10.63
CA THR A 48 1.81 28.23 9.31
C THR A 48 2.54 27.43 8.24
N ILE A 49 1.79 26.88 7.31
CA ILE A 49 2.30 26.18 6.13
C ILE A 49 2.40 27.18 4.98
N PRO A 50 3.61 27.49 4.47
CA PRO A 50 3.79 28.57 3.51
C PRO A 50 3.19 28.29 2.13
N LYS A 51 3.16 27.01 1.72
CA LYS A 51 2.57 26.54 0.46
C LYS A 51 2.08 25.11 0.65
N GLU A 52 1.14 24.68 -0.20
CA GLU A 52 0.79 23.26 -0.23
C GLU A 52 2.03 22.42 -0.59
N GLY A 53 2.25 21.34 0.15
CA GLY A 53 3.42 20.49 -0.03
C GLY A 53 3.46 19.37 0.99
N PHE A 54 4.56 18.61 0.98
CA PHE A 54 4.80 17.54 1.92
C PHE A 54 5.70 18.02 3.06
N TYR A 55 5.36 17.65 4.28
CA TYR A 55 6.05 18.10 5.48
C TYR A 55 6.30 16.96 6.45
N ASP A 56 7.51 16.92 7.01
CA ASP A 56 7.83 16.14 8.20
C ASP A 56 7.43 16.94 9.45
N LEU A 57 6.85 16.26 10.42
CA LEU A 57 6.59 16.81 11.76
C LEU A 57 7.43 16.03 12.78
N SER A 58 8.31 16.74 13.49
CA SER A 58 9.16 16.17 14.53
C SER A 58 8.97 16.91 15.84
N ILE A 59 9.06 16.23 16.97
CA ILE A 59 9.13 16.88 18.28
C ILE A 59 10.53 16.72 18.85
N ASN A 60 11.00 17.74 19.56
CA ASN A 60 12.14 17.59 20.45
C ASN A 60 11.60 17.44 21.88
N ALA A 61 11.78 16.26 22.46
CA ALA A 61 11.11 15.88 23.71
C ALA A 61 11.95 14.94 24.57
N SER A 62 11.59 14.86 25.84
CA SER A 62 12.15 13.91 26.83
C SER A 62 11.04 13.21 27.62
N ALA A 63 11.31 11.97 28.03
CA ALA A 63 10.45 11.17 28.90
C ALA A 63 11.26 10.78 30.16
N PRO A 64 11.41 11.68 31.14
CA PRO A 64 12.36 11.48 32.24
C PRO A 64 11.98 10.30 33.15
N ASN A 65 10.68 10.00 33.28
CA ASN A 65 10.13 9.11 34.31
C ASN A 65 9.51 7.83 33.70
N GLY A 66 10.31 7.06 32.97
CA GLY A 66 9.90 5.82 32.30
C GLY A 66 9.29 6.04 30.92
N ASP A 67 9.11 4.96 30.17
CA ASP A 67 8.52 4.98 28.83
C ASP A 67 7.12 5.63 28.85
N LYS A 68 6.79 6.37 27.79
CA LYS A 68 5.50 7.07 27.64
C LYS A 68 4.92 6.86 26.26
N ILE A 69 3.59 6.74 26.22
CA ILE A 69 2.81 6.80 25.00
C ILE A 69 1.93 8.05 25.07
N ASN A 70 1.92 8.85 24.01
CA ASN A 70 1.07 10.04 23.85
C ASN A 70 0.54 10.09 22.43
N LYS A 71 -0.30 11.07 22.11
CA LYS A 71 -0.86 11.18 20.75
C LYS A 71 -0.55 12.53 20.13
N LEU A 72 -0.25 12.50 18.83
CA LEU A 72 -0.29 13.66 17.96
C LEU A 72 -1.65 13.71 17.30
N GLN A 73 -2.27 14.89 17.23
CA GLN A 73 -3.48 15.15 16.46
C GLN A 73 -3.21 16.20 15.39
N LEU A 74 -3.64 15.91 14.17
CA LEU A 74 -3.63 16.81 13.02
C LEU A 74 -5.00 16.75 12.33
N GLY A 75 -5.73 17.86 12.36
CA GLY A 75 -7.14 17.85 11.96
C GLY A 75 -7.96 16.91 12.85
N GLU A 76 -8.71 16.00 12.22
CA GLU A 76 -9.49 14.97 12.92
C GLU A 76 -8.69 13.69 13.21
N ASN A 77 -7.52 13.54 12.57
CA ASN A 77 -6.70 12.34 12.66
C ASN A 77 -5.79 12.36 13.90
N THR A 78 -5.60 11.20 14.51
CA THR A 78 -4.69 11.01 15.65
C THR A 78 -3.68 9.89 15.37
N LEU A 79 -2.46 10.05 15.87
CA LEU A 79 -1.40 9.05 15.84
C LEU A 79 -0.83 8.87 17.25
N ASP A 80 -0.78 7.64 17.73
CA ASP A 80 -0.07 7.31 18.96
C ASP A 80 1.44 7.30 18.68
N PHE A 81 2.25 7.87 19.58
CA PHE A 81 3.70 7.81 19.53
C PHE A 81 4.28 7.46 20.89
N SER A 82 5.41 6.75 20.89
CA SER A 82 6.13 6.34 22.09
C SER A 82 7.46 7.07 22.24
N LEU A 83 7.81 7.38 23.48
CA LEU A 83 9.12 7.87 23.90
C LEU A 83 9.68 6.91 24.94
N ALA A 84 10.84 6.34 24.67
CA ALA A 84 11.60 5.57 25.65
C ALA A 84 12.09 6.47 26.79
N GLN A 85 12.30 5.89 27.97
CA GLN A 85 12.82 6.61 29.13
C GLN A 85 14.14 7.30 28.79
N ASN A 86 14.12 8.63 28.78
CA ASN A 86 15.30 9.45 28.56
C ASN A 86 15.07 10.85 29.14
N SER A 87 15.96 11.28 30.03
CA SER A 87 15.92 12.64 30.59
C SER A 87 16.50 13.69 29.65
N ALA A 88 17.29 13.29 28.65
CA ALA A 88 17.78 14.18 27.61
C ALA A 88 16.70 14.41 26.56
N TYR A 89 16.65 15.63 26.03
CA TYR A 89 15.77 15.95 24.91
C TYR A 89 16.33 15.34 23.62
N THR A 90 15.49 14.64 22.90
CA THR A 90 15.82 14.01 21.62
C THR A 90 14.79 14.39 20.57
N THR A 91 15.24 14.59 19.33
CA THR A 91 14.33 14.84 18.22
C THR A 91 13.80 13.53 17.67
N GLN A 92 12.49 13.36 17.70
CA GLN A 92 11.78 12.22 17.14
C GLN A 92 10.86 12.71 16.03
N LYS A 93 11.00 12.14 14.83
CA LYS A 93 10.05 12.35 13.74
C LYS A 93 8.79 11.54 14.02
N LEU A 94 7.65 12.22 14.09
CA LEU A 94 6.35 11.60 14.34
C LEU A 94 5.57 11.39 13.05
N VAL A 95 5.68 12.34 12.12
CA VAL A 95 4.98 12.31 10.84
C VAL A 95 6.01 12.53 9.74
N SER A 96 5.96 11.71 8.69
CA SER A 96 6.88 11.72 7.57
C SER A 96 6.13 12.01 6.28
N ALA A 97 6.56 13.05 5.56
CA ALA A 97 6.00 13.47 4.28
C ALA A 97 4.46 13.48 4.26
N GLN A 98 3.84 14.20 5.20
CA GLN A 98 2.40 14.43 5.19
C GLN A 98 2.07 15.60 4.26
N LYS A 99 1.12 15.41 3.35
CA LYS A 99 0.63 16.51 2.52
C LYS A 99 -0.20 17.46 3.38
N LEU A 100 0.18 18.74 3.38
CA LEU A 100 -0.50 19.80 4.13
C LEU A 100 -0.86 20.95 3.18
N PRO A 101 -2.08 21.53 3.29
CA PRO A 101 -2.44 22.71 2.51
C PRO A 101 -1.80 23.97 3.10
N ALA A 102 -1.59 24.97 2.25
CA ALA A 102 -1.10 26.28 2.66
C ALA A 102 -2.03 26.94 3.69
N GLY A 103 -1.45 27.72 4.60
CA GLY A 103 -2.18 28.48 5.61
C GLY A 103 -1.97 27.96 7.03
N LYS A 104 -2.85 28.40 7.94
CA LYS A 104 -2.77 28.05 9.36
C LYS A 104 -3.27 26.64 9.60
N GLN A 105 -2.51 25.86 10.36
CA GLN A 105 -2.87 24.52 10.82
C GLN A 105 -2.67 24.42 12.34
N GLN A 106 -3.35 23.46 12.95
CA GLN A 106 -3.14 23.11 14.35
C GLN A 106 -2.57 21.71 14.47
N VAL A 107 -1.44 21.59 15.17
CA VAL A 107 -0.89 20.31 15.61
C VAL A 107 -1.03 20.24 17.11
N LYS A 108 -1.68 19.19 17.62
CA LYS A 108 -1.86 19.02 19.07
C LYS A 108 -1.08 17.81 19.56
N ILE A 109 -0.42 17.98 20.70
CA ILE A 109 0.10 16.87 21.48
C ILE A 109 -0.87 16.65 22.64
N ILE A 110 -1.61 15.55 22.57
CA ILE A 110 -2.67 15.21 23.51
C ILE A 110 -2.22 14.06 24.41
N LYS A 111 -2.72 14.09 25.65
CA LYS A 111 -2.38 13.08 26.65
C LYS A 111 -2.94 11.72 26.24
N SER A 112 -2.06 10.72 26.21
CA SER A 112 -2.48 9.33 26.50
C SER A 112 -2.02 8.99 27.91
N TRP A 113 -0.71 8.77 28.10
CA TRP A 113 -0.14 8.62 29.45
C TRP A 113 0.24 9.98 30.04
N GLY A 114 0.65 10.94 29.21
CA GLY A 114 1.14 12.25 29.62
C GLY A 114 2.63 12.25 29.97
N TRP A 115 3.03 13.13 30.89
CA TRP A 115 4.31 13.09 31.60
C TRP A 115 5.59 13.06 30.73
N ILE A 116 5.55 13.75 29.59
CA ILE A 116 6.72 14.07 28.77
C ILE A 116 7.00 15.57 28.86
N ASN A 117 8.24 15.98 28.56
CA ASN A 117 8.59 17.38 28.37
C ASN A 117 8.88 17.64 26.89
N ILE A 118 8.37 18.74 26.36
CA ILE A 118 8.49 19.10 24.93
C ILE A 118 9.19 20.45 24.84
N ASP A 119 10.26 20.52 24.07
CA ASP A 119 11.01 21.75 23.76
C ASP A 119 10.33 22.47 22.58
N TYR A 120 10.25 21.81 21.40
CA TYR A 120 9.59 22.37 20.22
C TYR A 120 8.95 21.31 19.33
N LEU A 121 8.04 21.77 18.47
CA LEU A 121 7.62 21.08 17.25
C LEU A 121 8.41 21.65 16.06
N GLU A 122 9.06 20.80 15.29
CA GLU A 122 9.71 21.15 14.03
C GLU A 122 8.84 20.72 12.85
N VAL A 123 8.60 21.65 11.93
CA VAL A 123 7.89 21.45 10.66
C VAL A 123 8.88 21.65 9.54
N LYS A 124 9.15 20.60 8.76
CA LYS A 124 10.16 20.65 7.70
C LYS A 124 9.55 20.26 6.36
N GLU A 125 9.62 21.16 5.38
CA GLU A 125 9.24 20.82 4.01
C GLU A 125 10.16 19.73 3.45
N VAL A 126 9.55 18.75 2.79
CA VAL A 126 10.23 17.66 2.12
C VAL A 126 9.69 17.50 0.71
N ASP A 127 10.53 16.97 -0.18
CA ASP A 127 10.09 16.62 -1.52
C ASP A 127 9.26 15.32 -1.46
N GLY A 128 7.99 15.42 -1.83
CA GLY A 128 7.07 14.29 -1.88
C GLY A 128 7.51 13.18 -2.82
N ALA A 129 8.32 13.48 -3.85
CA ALA A 129 8.87 12.45 -4.73
C ALA A 129 9.88 11.53 -4.01
N ASN A 130 10.54 12.04 -2.97
CA ASN A 130 11.54 11.30 -2.20
C ASN A 130 10.97 10.55 -0.98
N ARG A 131 9.64 10.53 -0.81
CA ARG A 131 9.01 9.84 0.32
C ARG A 131 9.06 8.32 0.20
N PHE A 132 9.44 7.80 -0.97
CA PHE A 132 9.59 6.38 -1.25
C PHE A 132 11.00 6.06 -1.74
N HIS A 133 11.57 5.01 -1.16
CA HIS A 133 12.85 4.42 -1.51
C HIS A 133 12.66 2.90 -1.67
N LEU A 134 11.62 2.53 -2.43
CA LEU A 134 11.13 1.17 -2.50
C LEU A 134 12.23 0.19 -2.90
N ASN A 135 12.22 -0.98 -2.28
CA ASN A 135 13.00 -2.09 -2.76
C ASN A 135 12.55 -2.44 -4.19
N GLN A 136 13.52 -2.58 -5.08
CA GLN A 136 13.25 -2.74 -6.52
C GLN A 136 13.09 -4.21 -6.92
N THR A 137 13.26 -5.14 -5.97
CA THR A 137 13.22 -6.58 -6.16
C THR A 137 12.57 -7.26 -4.96
N LEU A 138 11.93 -8.41 -5.20
CA LEU A 138 11.42 -9.30 -4.16
C LEU A 138 12.55 -9.84 -3.26
N ILE A 139 12.22 -10.17 -2.01
CA ILE A 139 13.10 -10.84 -1.05
C ILE A 139 13.43 -12.28 -1.48
N THR A 140 12.50 -12.92 -2.18
CA THR A 140 12.62 -14.31 -2.59
C THR A 140 13.64 -14.41 -3.72
N PRO A 141 14.75 -15.15 -3.56
CA PRO A 141 15.76 -15.25 -4.60
C PRO A 141 15.21 -15.99 -5.81
N ASN A 142 15.53 -15.49 -7.01
CA ASN A 142 15.06 -16.04 -8.29
C ASN A 142 13.52 -16.20 -8.33
N PRO A 143 12.74 -15.12 -8.13
CA PRO A 143 11.29 -15.20 -8.18
C PRO A 143 10.84 -15.67 -9.56
N THR A 144 9.66 -16.29 -9.65
CA THR A 144 9.11 -16.63 -10.97
C THR A 144 8.89 -15.35 -11.80
N PRO A 145 8.92 -15.43 -13.14
CA PRO A 145 8.65 -14.28 -14.00
C PRO A 145 7.32 -13.58 -13.64
N GLU A 146 6.30 -14.35 -13.28
CA GLU A 146 4.97 -13.84 -12.94
C GLU A 146 4.95 -13.12 -11.60
N ALA A 147 5.70 -13.60 -10.59
CA ALA A 147 5.81 -12.91 -9.31
C ALA A 147 6.59 -11.61 -9.45
N LYS A 148 7.67 -11.61 -10.26
CA LYS A 148 8.38 -10.39 -10.62
C LYS A 148 7.46 -9.41 -11.36
N ALA A 149 6.73 -9.87 -12.36
CA ALA A 149 5.82 -9.04 -13.15
C ALA A 149 4.70 -8.41 -12.29
N LEU A 150 4.14 -9.18 -11.34
CA LEU A 150 3.19 -8.65 -10.38
C LEU A 150 3.84 -7.59 -9.47
N TYR A 151 5.03 -7.85 -8.93
CA TYR A 151 5.73 -6.87 -8.10
C TYR A 151 6.07 -5.58 -8.86
N ASP A 152 6.52 -5.69 -10.10
CA ASP A 152 6.77 -4.57 -11.00
C ASP A 152 5.49 -3.74 -11.24
N PHE A 153 4.35 -4.41 -11.47
CA PHE A 153 3.06 -3.73 -11.59
C PHE A 153 2.68 -2.98 -10.31
N LEU A 154 2.90 -3.57 -9.14
CA LEU A 154 2.65 -2.89 -7.87
C LEU A 154 3.57 -1.66 -7.71
N LEU A 155 4.85 -1.77 -8.08
CA LEU A 155 5.81 -0.67 -8.03
C LEU A 155 5.42 0.50 -8.94
N ASP A 156 5.06 0.23 -10.20
CA ASP A 156 4.70 1.26 -11.19
C ASP A 156 3.44 2.04 -10.82
N ASN A 157 2.56 1.44 -10.01
CA ASN A 157 1.31 2.07 -9.57
C ASN A 157 1.42 2.69 -8.17
N TYR A 158 2.42 2.34 -7.38
CA TYR A 158 2.55 2.82 -6.01
C TYR A 158 2.82 4.32 -5.96
N GLY A 159 1.96 5.07 -5.27
CA GLY A 159 2.03 6.53 -5.21
C GLY A 159 1.14 7.24 -6.24
N GLU A 160 0.70 6.54 -7.29
CA GLU A 160 -0.05 7.11 -8.42
C GLU A 160 -1.47 6.58 -8.51
N LYS A 161 -1.70 5.33 -8.09
CA LYS A 161 -2.99 4.62 -8.13
C LYS A 161 -3.19 3.79 -6.87
N ILE A 162 -4.43 3.39 -6.64
CA ILE A 162 -4.80 2.37 -5.65
C ILE A 162 -5.53 1.22 -6.33
N ILE A 163 -5.14 0.00 -6.00
CA ILE A 163 -5.76 -1.22 -6.54
C ILE A 163 -6.99 -1.55 -5.70
N SER A 164 -8.14 -1.73 -6.36
CA SER A 164 -9.36 -2.17 -5.67
C SER A 164 -9.30 -3.65 -5.34
N GLY A 165 -9.66 -4.01 -4.12
CA GLY A 165 -9.74 -5.40 -3.67
C GLY A 165 -11.02 -5.71 -2.92
N VAL A 166 -11.37 -6.99 -2.82
CA VAL A 166 -12.37 -7.51 -1.87
C VAL A 166 -11.95 -8.89 -1.37
N MET A 167 -12.31 -9.22 -0.13
CA MET A 167 -12.23 -10.59 0.37
C MET A 167 -13.45 -11.41 -0.09
N THR A 168 -13.24 -12.68 -0.41
CA THR A 168 -14.30 -13.70 -0.52
C THR A 168 -13.91 -14.93 0.30
N LEU A 169 -14.89 -15.59 0.90
CA LEU A 169 -14.69 -16.85 1.61
C LEU A 169 -15.26 -18.05 0.85
N LYS A 170 -16.25 -17.81 -0.01
CA LYS A 170 -16.92 -18.81 -0.85
C LYS A 170 -17.77 -18.12 -1.92
N SER A 171 -17.93 -18.75 -3.08
CA SER A 171 -18.96 -18.39 -4.09
C SER A 171 -18.85 -17.02 -4.77
N MET A 172 -17.82 -16.22 -4.48
CA MET A 172 -17.58 -14.91 -5.13
C MET A 172 -18.73 -13.92 -4.93
N ASP A 173 -19.45 -14.01 -3.80
CA ASP A 173 -20.67 -13.23 -3.55
C ASP A 173 -20.40 -11.73 -3.58
N GLU A 174 -19.28 -11.28 -3.02
CA GLU A 174 -18.83 -9.88 -3.02
C GLU A 174 -18.58 -9.36 -4.43
N VAL A 175 -17.85 -10.14 -5.23
CA VAL A 175 -17.53 -9.82 -6.62
C VAL A 175 -18.79 -9.75 -7.47
N ASN A 176 -19.67 -10.75 -7.35
CA ASN A 176 -20.93 -10.80 -8.10
C ASN A 176 -21.84 -9.62 -7.74
N TRP A 177 -21.93 -9.29 -6.46
CA TRP A 177 -22.70 -8.14 -5.99
C TRP A 177 -22.14 -6.82 -6.54
N LEU A 178 -20.82 -6.64 -6.52
CA LEU A 178 -20.17 -5.45 -7.08
C LEU A 178 -20.42 -5.35 -8.59
N LYS A 179 -20.26 -6.44 -9.33
CA LYS A 179 -20.52 -6.46 -10.78
C LYS A 179 -21.96 -6.08 -11.10
N GLN A 180 -22.91 -6.63 -10.34
CA GLN A 180 -24.33 -6.34 -10.53
C GLN A 180 -24.69 -4.87 -10.25
N ASN A 181 -24.09 -4.26 -9.21
CA ASN A 181 -24.50 -2.94 -8.73
C ASN A 181 -23.65 -1.77 -9.26
N THR A 182 -22.43 -2.05 -9.75
CA THR A 182 -21.49 -1.03 -10.26
C THR A 182 -21.11 -1.25 -11.73
N GLY A 183 -21.31 -2.44 -12.28
CA GLY A 183 -20.84 -2.83 -13.61
C GLY A 183 -19.37 -3.24 -13.68
N LYS A 184 -18.59 -3.05 -12.61
CA LYS A 184 -17.16 -3.34 -12.52
C LYS A 184 -16.84 -4.37 -11.44
N GLU A 185 -15.64 -4.92 -11.50
CA GLU A 185 -15.11 -5.93 -10.57
C GLU A 185 -13.78 -5.44 -9.98
N PRO A 186 -13.43 -5.85 -8.75
CA PRO A 186 -12.18 -5.44 -8.11
C PRO A 186 -10.98 -6.05 -8.82
N ALA A 187 -9.85 -5.35 -8.85
CA ALA A 187 -8.62 -5.87 -9.44
C ALA A 187 -7.99 -7.00 -8.62
N LEU A 188 -8.08 -6.93 -7.28
CA LEU A 188 -7.53 -7.88 -6.33
C LEU A 188 -8.63 -8.72 -5.67
N LEU A 189 -8.37 -10.01 -5.49
CA LEU A 189 -9.26 -10.94 -4.80
C LEU A 189 -8.56 -11.56 -3.59
N GLY A 190 -9.10 -11.29 -2.40
CA GLY A 190 -8.72 -11.92 -1.16
C GLY A 190 -9.33 -13.31 -1.02
N LEU A 191 -8.51 -14.28 -0.63
CA LEU A 191 -8.86 -15.70 -0.48
C LEU A 191 -8.22 -16.27 0.79
N ASP A 192 -8.74 -17.38 1.30
CA ASP A 192 -8.30 -17.97 2.57
C ASP A 192 -8.12 -19.49 2.51
N PHE A 193 -7.00 -19.99 3.06
CA PHE A 193 -6.78 -21.42 3.28
C PHE A 193 -7.40 -21.96 4.58
N MET A 194 -8.20 -21.18 5.32
CA MET A 194 -8.80 -21.51 6.62
C MET A 194 -9.41 -22.92 6.73
N HIS A 195 -10.01 -23.41 5.65
CA HIS A 195 -10.70 -24.70 5.62
C HIS A 195 -9.90 -25.81 4.96
N SER A 196 -8.74 -25.48 4.38
CA SER A 196 -7.92 -26.42 3.63
C SER A 196 -7.12 -27.35 4.56
N GLY A 197 -6.98 -28.63 4.18
CA GLY A 197 -6.16 -29.59 4.94
C GLY A 197 -6.79 -30.05 6.25
N ARG A 198 -8.11 -29.85 6.39
CA ARG A 198 -8.90 -30.26 7.57
C ARG A 198 -9.66 -31.57 7.37
N GLY A 199 -9.75 -32.06 6.12
CA GLY A 199 -10.47 -33.30 5.80
C GLY A 199 -12.00 -33.16 5.92
N TYR A 200 -12.53 -31.94 5.79
CA TYR A 200 -13.97 -31.72 5.80
C TYR A 200 -14.62 -32.29 4.54
N THR A 201 -15.75 -32.97 4.71
CA THR A 201 -16.52 -33.52 3.58
C THR A 201 -17.32 -32.47 2.81
N TRP A 202 -17.54 -31.29 3.41
CA TRP A 202 -18.33 -30.19 2.85
C TRP A 202 -17.48 -29.10 2.18
N TYR A 203 -16.15 -29.17 2.31
CA TYR A 203 -15.22 -28.20 1.74
C TYR A 203 -14.29 -28.88 0.75
N ASN A 204 -13.98 -28.18 -0.33
CA ASN A 204 -12.95 -28.62 -1.26
C ASN A 204 -11.67 -27.86 -0.95
N ASP A 205 -10.64 -28.54 -0.44
CA ASP A 205 -9.34 -27.95 -0.13
C ASP A 205 -8.73 -27.17 -1.32
N LYS A 206 -9.09 -27.51 -2.56
CA LYS A 206 -8.60 -26.83 -3.77
C LYS A 206 -9.39 -25.58 -4.16
N GLU A 207 -10.46 -25.23 -3.45
CA GLU A 207 -11.30 -24.06 -3.79
C GLU A 207 -10.48 -22.76 -3.88
N PRO A 208 -9.60 -22.40 -2.92
CA PRO A 208 -8.79 -21.19 -3.02
C PRO A 208 -7.77 -21.22 -4.18
N VAL A 209 -7.23 -22.40 -4.52
CA VAL A 209 -6.31 -22.57 -5.65
C VAL A 209 -7.05 -22.34 -6.97
N ASN A 210 -8.24 -22.94 -7.12
CA ASN A 210 -9.05 -22.79 -8.33
C ASN A 210 -9.49 -21.33 -8.51
N ASP A 211 -9.90 -20.67 -7.43
CA ASP A 211 -10.35 -19.29 -7.44
C ASP A 211 -9.20 -18.31 -7.76
N ALA A 212 -8.02 -18.54 -7.18
CA ALA A 212 -6.82 -17.76 -7.49
C ALA A 212 -6.43 -17.88 -8.97
N LEU A 213 -6.44 -19.11 -9.51
CA LEU A 213 -6.18 -19.35 -10.93
C LEU A 213 -7.23 -18.68 -11.83
N ALA A 214 -8.51 -18.81 -11.48
CA ALA A 214 -9.60 -18.22 -12.23
C ALA A 214 -9.49 -16.69 -12.27
N TRP A 215 -9.13 -16.06 -11.15
CA TRP A 215 -8.93 -14.62 -11.08
C TRP A 215 -7.71 -14.17 -11.88
N TYR A 216 -6.59 -14.87 -11.75
CA TYR A 216 -5.36 -14.54 -12.47
C TYR A 216 -5.49 -14.73 -13.99
N ASN A 217 -6.29 -15.70 -14.45
CA ASN A 217 -6.61 -15.88 -15.88
C ASN A 217 -7.39 -14.70 -16.49
N ARG A 218 -7.94 -13.83 -15.65
CA ARG A 218 -8.59 -12.56 -16.04
C ARG A 218 -7.70 -11.35 -15.79
N ASN A 219 -6.40 -11.57 -15.58
CA ASN A 219 -5.41 -10.58 -15.15
C ASN A 219 -5.65 -9.97 -13.75
N GLY A 220 -6.51 -10.59 -12.94
CA GLY A 220 -6.72 -10.18 -11.55
C GLY A 220 -5.59 -10.63 -10.64
N ILE A 221 -5.47 -10.02 -9.47
CA ILE A 221 -4.42 -10.31 -8.48
C ILE A 221 -4.98 -11.22 -7.38
N PRO A 222 -4.49 -12.45 -7.21
CA PRO A 222 -4.87 -13.28 -6.07
C PRO A 222 -4.04 -12.91 -4.83
N ALA A 223 -4.74 -12.60 -3.74
CA ALA A 223 -4.16 -12.38 -2.42
C ALA A 223 -4.66 -13.45 -1.44
N LEU A 224 -3.76 -14.29 -0.95
CA LEU A 224 -4.09 -15.40 -0.06
C LEU A 224 -3.62 -15.11 1.36
N MET A 225 -4.49 -15.38 2.31
CA MET A 225 -4.19 -15.44 3.74
C MET A 225 -4.55 -16.79 4.33
N TRP A 226 -4.35 -16.95 5.64
CA TRP A 226 -4.65 -18.20 6.31
C TRP A 226 -5.09 -17.99 7.75
N HIS A 227 -6.40 -18.10 7.99
CA HIS A 227 -6.90 -18.30 9.36
C HIS A 227 -6.57 -19.72 9.82
N TRP A 228 -5.35 -19.89 10.32
CA TRP A 228 -4.78 -21.18 10.65
C TRP A 228 -5.47 -21.79 11.87
N ARG A 229 -6.41 -22.71 11.65
CA ARG A 229 -7.07 -23.48 12.72
C ARG A 229 -6.07 -24.31 13.50
N ASP A 230 -6.36 -24.56 14.78
CA ASP A 230 -5.51 -25.31 15.70
C ASP A 230 -4.82 -26.52 15.02
N PRO A 231 -3.47 -26.48 14.90
CA PRO A 231 -2.72 -27.52 14.23
C PRO A 231 -2.90 -28.91 14.86
N SER A 232 -3.12 -28.99 16.17
CA SER A 232 -3.28 -30.25 16.90
C SER A 232 -4.56 -31.02 16.55
N ARG A 233 -5.49 -30.38 15.82
CA ARG A 233 -6.83 -30.92 15.50
C ARG A 233 -7.72 -31.17 16.73
N ILE A 234 -7.36 -30.66 17.91
CA ILE A 234 -8.18 -30.77 19.13
C ILE A 234 -9.43 -29.88 19.04
N THR A 235 -9.30 -28.72 18.40
CA THR A 235 -10.41 -27.81 18.09
C THR A 235 -10.29 -27.30 16.66
N GLU A 236 -11.36 -26.68 16.17
CA GLU A 236 -11.38 -25.95 14.91
C GLU A 236 -11.10 -24.45 15.11
N ALA A 237 -10.84 -24.00 16.34
CA ALA A 237 -10.56 -22.59 16.63
C ALA A 237 -9.19 -22.16 16.11
N PHE A 238 -9.09 -20.91 15.62
CA PHE A 238 -7.83 -20.19 15.42
C PHE A 238 -7.64 -19.06 16.44
N TYR A 239 -8.73 -18.65 17.12
CA TYR A 239 -8.66 -17.68 18.21
C TYR A 239 -7.99 -18.26 19.46
N THR A 240 -7.15 -17.47 20.12
CA THR A 240 -6.55 -17.78 21.42
C THR A 240 -7.64 -17.83 22.48
N LYS A 241 -7.64 -18.89 23.29
CA LYS A 241 -8.55 -19.01 24.42
C LYS A 241 -8.31 -17.94 25.47
N ASN A 242 -9.38 -17.22 25.83
CA ASN A 242 -9.37 -16.24 26.92
C ASN A 242 -10.80 -16.06 27.46
N GLN A 243 -11.00 -15.13 28.41
CA GLN A 243 -12.31 -14.89 29.01
C GLN A 243 -13.39 -14.49 27.99
N SER A 244 -13.02 -13.76 26.93
CA SER A 244 -13.92 -13.31 25.87
C SER A 244 -14.08 -14.33 24.73
N LYS A 245 -13.19 -15.32 24.65
CA LYS A 245 -13.20 -16.44 23.70
C LYS A 245 -12.95 -17.76 24.43
N PRO A 246 -13.91 -18.24 25.25
CA PRO A 246 -13.73 -19.45 26.05
C PRO A 246 -13.64 -20.74 25.20
N ASP A 247 -14.12 -20.68 23.96
CA ASP A 247 -14.06 -21.73 22.93
C ASP A 247 -12.80 -21.66 22.05
N GLY A 248 -11.91 -20.70 22.32
CA GLY A 248 -10.62 -20.59 21.65
C GLY A 248 -9.69 -21.78 21.91
N THR A 249 -8.60 -21.85 21.15
CA THR A 249 -7.57 -22.87 21.30
C THR A 249 -6.54 -22.51 22.38
N ASP A 250 -6.03 -23.55 23.06
CA ASP A 250 -4.90 -23.51 23.98
C ASP A 250 -3.57 -23.91 23.29
N PHE A 251 -3.53 -23.98 21.94
CA PHE A 251 -2.34 -24.38 21.17
C PHE A 251 -1.13 -23.49 21.50
N ASP A 252 -0.01 -24.12 21.85
CA ASP A 252 1.15 -23.44 22.42
C ASP A 252 2.27 -23.22 21.41
N ILE A 253 2.27 -22.06 20.75
CA ILE A 253 3.35 -21.67 19.82
C ILE A 253 4.74 -21.59 20.49
N SER A 254 4.84 -21.50 21.82
CA SER A 254 6.17 -21.46 22.48
C SER A 254 6.98 -22.76 22.26
N LYS A 255 6.32 -23.83 21.80
CA LYS A 255 6.94 -25.10 21.40
C LYS A 255 7.68 -25.05 20.06
N ILE A 256 7.67 -23.91 19.36
CA ILE A 256 8.36 -23.72 18.08
C ILE A 256 9.88 -24.03 18.14
N ALA A 257 10.50 -23.94 19.32
CA ALA A 257 11.92 -24.26 19.50
C ALA A 257 12.21 -25.77 19.72
N ASP A 258 11.19 -26.60 19.98
CA ASP A 258 11.35 -28.05 20.18
C ASP A 258 10.85 -28.80 18.95
N VAL A 259 11.78 -29.12 18.04
CA VAL A 259 11.50 -29.85 16.78
C VAL A 259 10.91 -31.25 16.99
N ASN A 260 11.00 -31.81 18.20
CA ASN A 260 10.45 -33.12 18.54
C ASN A 260 9.05 -33.05 19.14
N SER A 261 8.59 -31.86 19.57
CA SER A 261 7.26 -31.64 20.14
C SER A 261 6.14 -32.00 19.15
N ALA A 262 4.97 -32.32 19.69
CA ALA A 262 3.79 -32.62 18.87
C ALA A 262 3.31 -31.36 18.13
N GLU A 263 3.39 -30.21 18.81
CA GLU A 263 3.03 -28.89 18.31
C GLU A 263 3.90 -28.48 17.12
N TYR A 264 5.22 -28.64 17.21
CA TYR A 264 6.13 -28.34 16.09
C TYR A 264 5.81 -29.22 14.87
N LYS A 265 5.62 -30.53 15.09
CA LYS A 265 5.29 -31.47 14.00
C LYS A 265 3.94 -31.15 13.37
N ALA A 266 2.95 -30.76 14.16
CA ALA A 266 1.65 -30.35 13.66
C ALA A 266 1.74 -29.04 12.85
N MET A 267 2.48 -28.04 13.35
CA MET A 267 2.71 -26.80 12.60
C MET A 267 3.40 -27.07 11.26
N LEU A 268 4.46 -27.89 11.27
CA LEU A 268 5.22 -28.22 10.07
C LEU A 268 4.37 -28.98 9.05
N ALA A 269 3.54 -29.92 9.49
CA ALA A 269 2.65 -30.69 8.61
C ALA A 269 1.63 -29.79 7.88
N ASP A 270 1.06 -28.81 8.59
CA ASP A 270 0.11 -27.86 8.00
C ASP A 270 0.80 -26.89 7.05
N ILE A 271 2.02 -26.44 7.38
CA ILE A 271 2.86 -25.63 6.48
C ILE A 271 3.15 -26.43 5.20
N ASP A 272 3.52 -27.71 5.33
CA ASP A 272 3.82 -28.57 4.17
C ASP A 272 2.60 -28.80 3.28
N PHE A 273 1.41 -28.99 3.87
CA PHE A 273 0.16 -29.09 3.12
C PHE A 273 -0.14 -27.80 2.35
N THR A 274 -0.06 -26.66 3.02
CA THR A 274 -0.33 -25.34 2.42
C THR A 274 0.69 -24.99 1.35
N ALA A 275 1.96 -25.32 1.57
CA ALA A 275 3.02 -25.17 0.57
C ALA A 275 2.73 -26.00 -0.69
N GLY A 276 2.16 -27.21 -0.56
CA GLY A 276 1.73 -28.01 -1.70
C GLY A 276 0.66 -27.32 -2.56
N MET A 277 -0.31 -26.63 -1.94
CA MET A 277 -1.33 -25.87 -2.66
C MET A 277 -0.75 -24.63 -3.36
N LEU A 278 0.14 -23.91 -2.69
CA LEU A 278 0.87 -22.78 -3.28
C LEU A 278 1.81 -23.24 -4.41
N LYS A 279 2.34 -24.46 -4.32
CA LYS A 279 3.17 -25.08 -5.37
C LYS A 279 2.36 -25.39 -6.61
N GLU A 280 1.12 -25.84 -6.46
CA GLU A 280 0.19 -26.03 -7.59
C GLU A 280 -0.04 -24.70 -8.32
N LEU A 281 -0.23 -23.59 -7.60
CA LEU A 281 -0.32 -22.26 -8.21
C LEU A 281 0.98 -21.86 -8.93
N GLN A 282 2.15 -22.15 -8.36
CA GLN A 282 3.43 -21.90 -9.02
C GLN A 282 3.56 -22.69 -10.32
N ASP A 283 3.21 -23.98 -10.30
CA ASP A 283 3.29 -24.87 -11.46
C ASP A 283 2.29 -24.45 -12.57
N LEU A 284 1.23 -23.73 -12.18
CA LEU A 284 0.26 -23.10 -13.08
C LEU A 284 0.63 -21.65 -13.45
N HIS A 285 1.84 -21.20 -13.12
CA HIS A 285 2.34 -19.85 -13.43
C HIS A 285 1.45 -18.77 -12.83
N VAL A 286 1.02 -18.93 -11.57
CA VAL A 286 0.21 -17.95 -10.82
C VAL A 286 1.05 -17.36 -9.68
N PRO A 287 1.31 -16.04 -9.68
CA PRO A 287 1.91 -15.36 -8.55
C PRO A 287 0.87 -15.12 -7.45
N VAL A 288 1.31 -15.07 -6.19
CA VAL A 288 0.42 -14.91 -5.04
C VAL A 288 0.94 -13.83 -4.11
N ILE A 289 0.09 -12.87 -3.77
CA ILE A 289 0.30 -12.04 -2.57
C ILE A 289 0.00 -12.94 -1.36
N TRP A 290 1.03 -13.31 -0.61
CA TRP A 290 0.94 -14.25 0.51
C TRP A 290 1.03 -13.50 1.84
N ARG A 291 -0.06 -13.51 2.60
CA ARG A 291 -0.21 -12.80 3.88
C ARG A 291 -0.51 -13.78 5.03
N PRO A 292 0.47 -14.59 5.47
CA PRO A 292 0.28 -15.52 6.58
C PRO A 292 0.39 -14.81 7.93
N LEU A 293 -0.03 -15.49 9.00
CA LEU A 293 0.20 -15.08 10.39
C LEU A 293 -0.21 -13.62 10.66
N HIS A 294 -1.30 -13.17 10.05
CA HIS A 294 -1.77 -11.79 10.11
C HIS A 294 -2.25 -11.39 11.51
N GLU A 295 -2.27 -10.08 11.78
CA GLU A 295 -2.72 -9.47 13.05
C GLU A 295 -2.03 -10.04 14.32
N ALA A 296 -0.81 -10.54 14.18
CA ALA A 296 -0.15 -11.33 15.22
C ALA A 296 0.00 -10.59 16.55
N ALA A 297 0.37 -9.30 16.51
CA ALA A 297 0.60 -8.50 17.71
C ALA A 297 -0.68 -8.20 18.50
N GLY A 298 -1.86 -8.42 17.91
CA GLY A 298 -3.14 -8.37 18.61
C GLY A 298 -3.31 -9.51 19.63
N GLY A 299 -2.61 -10.63 19.45
CA GLY A 299 -2.60 -11.76 20.38
C GLY A 299 -3.90 -12.59 20.41
N TRP A 300 -4.93 -12.19 19.65
CA TRP A 300 -6.21 -12.90 19.59
C TRP A 300 -6.16 -14.16 18.73
N PHE A 301 -5.13 -14.34 17.91
CA PHE A 301 -4.85 -15.60 17.22
C PHE A 301 -3.71 -16.36 17.90
N TRP A 302 -3.74 -17.69 17.81
CA TRP A 302 -2.79 -18.54 18.56
C TRP A 302 -1.33 -18.26 18.19
N TRP A 303 -1.06 -17.84 16.95
CA TRP A 303 0.29 -17.48 16.52
C TRP A 303 0.81 -16.19 17.18
N GLY A 304 -0.08 -15.34 17.66
CA GLY A 304 0.23 -14.15 18.45
C GLY A 304 0.25 -14.37 19.97
N ALA A 305 -0.13 -15.55 20.46
CA ALA A 305 -0.50 -15.73 21.86
C ALA A 305 0.67 -15.69 22.86
N LYS A 306 1.92 -15.90 22.41
CA LYS A 306 3.11 -16.04 23.26
C LYS A 306 4.17 -14.98 22.99
N GLY A 307 3.75 -13.84 22.44
CA GLY A 307 4.63 -12.70 22.20
C GLY A 307 5.46 -12.80 20.92
N PRO A 308 6.35 -11.82 20.69
CA PRO A 308 7.02 -11.61 19.41
C PRO A 308 8.03 -12.71 19.03
N GLU A 309 8.78 -13.26 20.00
CA GLU A 309 9.86 -14.20 19.67
C GLU A 309 9.35 -15.54 19.08
N PRO A 310 8.34 -16.22 19.67
CA PRO A 310 7.77 -17.42 19.05
C PRO A 310 7.14 -17.15 17.69
N LEU A 311 6.50 -15.99 17.51
CA LEU A 311 5.95 -15.59 16.21
C LEU A 311 7.06 -15.46 15.16
N LYS A 312 8.12 -14.69 15.43
CA LYS A 312 9.21 -14.50 14.46
C LYS A 312 9.85 -15.82 14.09
N ALA A 313 10.06 -16.72 15.06
CA ALA A 313 10.55 -18.06 14.81
C ALA A 313 9.61 -18.87 13.89
N LEU A 314 8.29 -18.76 14.06
CA LEU A 314 7.32 -19.41 13.18
C LEU A 314 7.29 -18.78 11.77
N TRP A 315 7.40 -17.45 11.66
CA TRP A 315 7.52 -16.76 10.37
C TRP A 315 8.74 -17.24 9.60
N HIS A 316 9.92 -17.27 10.25
CA HIS A 316 11.16 -17.75 9.65
C HIS A 316 11.08 -19.22 9.26
N LEU A 317 10.47 -20.07 10.11
CA LEU A 317 10.22 -21.47 9.78
C LEU A 317 9.35 -21.59 8.52
N MET A 318 8.25 -20.85 8.45
CA MET A 318 7.33 -20.89 7.32
C MET A 318 8.03 -20.42 6.03
N TYR A 319 8.74 -19.29 6.08
CA TYR A 319 9.51 -18.77 4.96
C TYR A 319 10.54 -19.79 4.48
N ASP A 320 11.37 -20.32 5.37
CA ASP A 320 12.42 -21.28 5.01
C ASP A 320 11.82 -22.59 4.48
N ARG A 321 10.73 -23.07 5.08
CA ARG A 321 10.06 -24.29 4.62
C ARG A 321 9.42 -24.10 3.25
N MET A 322 8.72 -22.99 3.02
CA MET A 322 8.05 -22.71 1.75
C MET A 322 9.06 -22.37 0.64
N VAL A 323 9.99 -21.46 0.89
CA VAL A 323 10.91 -20.96 -0.13
C VAL A 323 12.07 -21.93 -0.37
N LYS A 324 12.77 -22.38 0.69
CA LYS A 324 13.99 -23.18 0.54
C LYS A 324 13.71 -24.67 0.37
N TYR A 325 12.76 -25.23 1.12
CA TYR A 325 12.46 -26.66 1.07
C TYR A 325 11.45 -27.03 -0.03
N HIS A 326 10.35 -26.29 -0.17
CA HIS A 326 9.34 -26.52 -1.22
C HIS A 326 9.61 -25.80 -2.54
N GLY A 327 10.59 -24.89 -2.60
CA GLY A 327 10.98 -24.18 -3.82
C GLY A 327 9.92 -23.18 -4.30
N LEU A 328 9.15 -22.61 -3.37
CA LEU A 328 8.15 -21.59 -3.67
C LEU A 328 8.84 -20.25 -3.93
N THR A 329 8.74 -19.80 -5.16
CA THR A 329 9.32 -18.57 -5.70
C THR A 329 8.28 -17.68 -6.38
N ASN A 330 6.99 -18.05 -6.32
CA ASN A 330 5.85 -17.30 -6.83
C ASN A 330 5.17 -16.42 -5.76
N LEU A 331 5.72 -16.33 -4.55
CA LEU A 331 5.10 -15.65 -3.40
C LEU A 331 5.67 -14.25 -3.19
N ILE A 332 4.78 -13.29 -2.93
CA ILE A 332 5.10 -11.93 -2.45
C ILE A 332 4.64 -11.84 -0.99
N TRP A 333 5.58 -11.72 -0.05
CA TRP A 333 5.33 -11.85 1.38
C TRP A 333 4.81 -10.56 2.01
N VAL A 334 3.65 -10.62 2.66
CA VAL A 334 3.01 -9.46 3.31
C VAL A 334 2.99 -9.62 4.82
N TRP A 335 3.71 -8.75 5.54
CA TRP A 335 3.63 -8.64 7.00
C TRP A 335 2.47 -7.73 7.39
N THR A 336 1.56 -8.20 8.24
CA THR A 336 0.46 -7.37 8.76
C THR A 336 0.90 -6.68 10.05
N ARG A 337 0.98 -5.35 10.02
CA ARG A 337 1.41 -4.52 11.14
C ARG A 337 0.24 -4.18 12.06
N GLU A 338 0.46 -4.23 13.37
CA GLU A 338 -0.40 -3.63 14.40
C GLU A 338 0.25 -2.40 15.05
N PRO A 339 -0.52 -1.53 15.74
CA PRO A 339 0.06 -0.40 16.47
C PRO A 339 1.03 -0.87 17.56
N ASN A 340 2.21 -0.23 17.61
CA ASN A 340 3.27 -0.52 18.59
C ASN A 340 3.82 -1.96 18.53
N ASP A 341 3.96 -2.52 17.33
CA ASP A 341 4.36 -3.92 17.12
C ASP A 341 5.83 -4.11 16.69
N ASP A 342 6.70 -3.13 16.90
CA ASP A 342 8.09 -3.13 16.41
C ASP A 342 8.88 -4.41 16.72
N ALA A 343 8.65 -4.98 17.90
CA ALA A 343 9.33 -6.20 18.34
C ALA A 343 8.90 -7.46 17.55
N TRP A 344 7.76 -7.41 16.86
CA TRP A 344 7.13 -8.49 16.12
C TRP A 344 7.58 -8.58 14.66
N TYR A 345 8.15 -7.50 14.10
CA TYR A 345 8.56 -7.48 12.70
C TYR A 345 9.59 -8.58 12.38
N PRO A 346 9.32 -9.47 11.41
CA PRO A 346 10.21 -10.60 11.11
C PRO A 346 11.58 -10.24 10.51
N GLY A 347 11.73 -9.04 9.95
CA GLY A 347 12.96 -8.58 9.29
C GLY A 347 12.77 -8.26 7.80
N ASP A 348 13.59 -7.33 7.29
CA ASP A 348 13.51 -6.82 5.91
C ASP A 348 13.75 -7.90 4.84
N GLU A 349 14.48 -8.96 5.21
CA GLU A 349 14.84 -10.11 4.39
C GLU A 349 13.73 -11.18 4.31
N TYR A 350 12.64 -11.01 5.08
CA TYR A 350 11.53 -11.95 5.17
C TYR A 350 10.17 -11.35 4.79
N VAL A 351 10.14 -10.09 4.34
CA VAL A 351 8.92 -9.34 4.03
C VAL A 351 9.08 -8.52 2.75
N ASP A 352 8.14 -8.58 1.81
CA ASP A 352 8.13 -7.76 0.59
C ASP A 352 7.30 -6.47 0.76
N ILE A 353 6.13 -6.58 1.40
CA ILE A 353 5.12 -5.52 1.54
C ILE A 353 4.60 -5.50 2.98
N ILE A 354 4.19 -4.31 3.45
CA ILE A 354 3.56 -4.17 4.77
C ILE A 354 2.06 -3.93 4.58
N GLY A 355 1.25 -4.81 5.18
CA GLY A 355 -0.19 -4.67 5.30
C GLY A 355 -0.59 -4.00 6.61
N ARG A 356 -1.74 -3.33 6.61
CA ARG A 356 -2.42 -2.85 7.80
C ARG A 356 -3.90 -3.19 7.73
N ASP A 357 -4.44 -3.75 8.82
CA ASP A 357 -5.84 -4.11 8.93
C ASP A 357 -6.57 -3.05 9.76
N VAL A 358 -7.59 -2.39 9.18
CA VAL A 358 -8.28 -1.25 9.81
C VAL A 358 -9.79 -1.41 9.80
N TYR A 359 -10.36 -1.57 11.00
CA TYR A 359 -11.80 -1.66 11.19
C TYR A 359 -12.32 -0.44 11.97
N LYS A 360 -12.78 0.58 11.23
CA LYS A 360 -13.42 1.79 11.74
C LYS A 360 -14.71 2.06 10.98
N ASP A 361 -15.82 1.57 11.50
CA ASP A 361 -17.13 1.62 10.85
C ASP A 361 -17.52 3.05 10.44
N GLY A 362 -17.74 3.27 9.15
CA GLY A 362 -18.14 4.55 8.55
C GLY A 362 -17.01 5.58 8.41
N ASP A 363 -15.77 5.25 8.80
CA ASP A 363 -14.61 6.12 8.59
C ASP A 363 -14.03 5.90 7.19
N HIS A 364 -14.25 6.88 6.31
CA HIS A 364 -13.68 6.92 4.96
C HIS A 364 -12.48 7.88 4.84
N GLY A 365 -11.85 8.23 5.96
CA GLY A 365 -10.60 8.96 5.99
C GLY A 365 -9.46 8.17 5.34
N SER A 366 -8.49 8.90 4.79
CA SER A 366 -7.31 8.35 4.12
C SER A 366 -6.42 7.46 5.00
N GLN A 367 -6.57 7.55 6.32
CA GLN A 367 -5.64 7.00 7.30
C GLN A 367 -4.20 7.57 7.13
N ALA A 368 -4.09 8.85 6.73
CA ALA A 368 -2.81 9.47 6.37
C ALA A 368 -1.72 9.41 7.45
N LEU A 369 -2.08 9.62 8.73
CA LEU A 369 -1.10 9.56 9.81
C LEU A 369 -0.58 8.15 10.06
N GLU A 370 -1.44 7.14 9.89
CA GLU A 370 -1.07 5.72 9.97
C GLU A 370 -0.10 5.36 8.83
N PHE A 371 -0.45 5.75 7.60
CA PHE A 371 0.41 5.58 6.44
C PHE A 371 1.78 6.23 6.64
N SER A 372 1.79 7.47 7.15
CA SER A 372 3.02 8.22 7.44
C SER A 372 3.90 7.52 8.47
N ASP A 373 3.32 7.06 9.58
CA ASP A 373 4.06 6.31 10.63
C ASP A 373 4.71 5.07 10.03
N MET A 374 3.92 4.26 9.31
CA MET A 374 4.42 3.06 8.65
C MET A 374 5.53 3.39 7.64
N ASN A 375 5.33 4.40 6.79
CA ASN A 375 6.32 4.79 5.78
C ASN A 375 7.64 5.22 6.43
N ASN A 376 7.59 5.98 7.52
CA ASN A 376 8.77 6.36 8.29
C ASN A 376 9.47 5.15 8.90
N ARG A 377 8.70 4.25 9.53
CA ARG A 377 9.19 3.09 10.28
C ARG A 377 9.94 2.10 9.38
N TYR A 378 9.46 1.90 8.16
CA TYR A 378 10.11 1.04 7.16
C TYR A 378 11.03 1.82 6.21
N GLY A 379 11.36 3.08 6.54
CA GLY A 379 12.28 3.92 5.78
C GLY A 379 11.88 4.18 4.33
N GLY A 380 10.58 4.09 4.02
CA GLY A 380 10.04 4.19 2.66
C GLY A 380 10.45 3.04 1.73
N LYS A 381 10.98 1.94 2.26
CA LYS A 381 11.53 0.83 1.46
C LYS A 381 10.51 -0.23 1.03
N LYS A 382 9.34 -0.25 1.68
CA LYS A 382 8.30 -1.24 1.44
C LYS A 382 7.04 -0.52 0.97
N MET A 383 6.34 -1.12 0.00
CA MET A 383 4.98 -0.69 -0.31
C MET A 383 4.08 -0.95 0.90
N LEU A 384 3.11 -0.08 1.12
CA LEU A 384 2.14 -0.19 2.22
C LEU A 384 0.74 -0.44 1.65
N ALA A 385 -0.03 -1.30 2.28
CA ALA A 385 -1.38 -1.62 1.85
C ALA A 385 -2.38 -1.69 3.00
N LEU A 386 -3.65 -1.41 2.70
CA LEU A 386 -4.76 -1.74 3.58
C LEU A 386 -5.18 -3.19 3.27
N SER A 387 -4.52 -4.13 3.93
CA SER A 387 -4.66 -5.57 3.68
C SER A 387 -6.01 -6.12 4.10
N GLU A 388 -6.66 -5.50 5.09
CA GLU A 388 -8.08 -5.64 5.39
C GLU A 388 -8.67 -4.30 5.79
N THR A 389 -9.95 -4.08 5.46
CA THR A 389 -10.70 -2.93 5.96
C THR A 389 -12.12 -3.30 6.34
N GLY A 390 -12.70 -2.55 7.27
CA GLY A 390 -14.15 -2.42 7.36
C GLY A 390 -14.64 -1.42 6.31
N SER A 391 -14.51 -0.13 6.66
CA SER A 391 -14.71 0.99 5.74
C SER A 391 -13.40 1.32 5.03
N PHE A 392 -13.42 1.37 3.70
CA PHE A 392 -12.24 1.76 2.92
C PHE A 392 -12.16 3.29 2.76
N PRO A 393 -10.97 3.86 2.50
CA PRO A 393 -10.83 5.30 2.29
C PRO A 393 -11.55 5.82 1.04
N ASP A 394 -12.18 6.98 1.14
CA ASP A 394 -12.67 7.71 -0.03
C ASP A 394 -11.47 8.21 -0.87
N VAL A 395 -11.53 8.00 -2.18
CA VAL A 395 -10.53 8.43 -3.15
C VAL A 395 -10.19 9.93 -3.08
N ASP A 396 -11.16 10.80 -2.78
CA ASP A 396 -10.90 12.23 -2.65
C ASP A 396 -10.01 12.52 -1.44
N ASN A 397 -10.21 11.78 -0.34
CA ASN A 397 -9.37 11.91 0.85
C ASN A 397 -7.96 11.38 0.60
N LEU A 398 -7.83 10.26 -0.13
CA LEU A 398 -6.52 9.73 -0.53
C LEU A 398 -5.71 10.76 -1.33
N ILE A 399 -6.32 11.38 -2.35
CA ILE A 399 -5.68 12.38 -3.22
C ILE A 399 -5.37 13.68 -2.47
N LYS A 400 -6.32 14.15 -1.67
CA LYS A 400 -6.18 15.35 -0.84
C LYS A 400 -5.00 15.21 0.11
N ASP A 401 -4.91 14.08 0.80
CA ASP A 401 -3.89 13.85 1.83
C ASP A 401 -2.59 13.26 1.26
N GLY A 402 -2.57 12.93 -0.04
CA GLY A 402 -1.44 12.29 -0.71
C GLY A 402 -1.14 10.88 -0.17
N THR A 403 -2.13 10.18 0.39
CA THR A 403 -1.94 8.86 1.01
C THR A 403 -1.93 7.76 -0.05
N ALA A 404 -0.85 6.99 -0.11
CA ALA A 404 -0.54 6.11 -1.22
C ALA A 404 -0.58 4.62 -0.84
N TRP A 405 -1.71 4.18 -0.29
CA TRP A 405 -1.94 2.75 -0.10
C TRP A 405 -1.91 2.03 -1.47
N SER A 406 -1.18 0.92 -1.55
CA SER A 406 -1.04 0.12 -2.77
C SER A 406 -2.38 -0.49 -3.20
N TRP A 407 -3.12 -1.05 -2.23
CA TRP A 407 -4.48 -1.53 -2.41
C TRP A 407 -5.30 -1.33 -1.13
N PHE A 408 -6.61 -1.48 -1.28
CA PHE A 408 -7.54 -1.67 -0.17
C PHE A 408 -8.34 -2.95 -0.39
N MET A 409 -8.75 -3.61 0.70
CA MET A 409 -9.54 -4.84 0.61
C MET A 409 -10.55 -4.92 1.77
N PRO A 410 -11.80 -4.43 1.61
CA PRO A 410 -12.84 -4.69 2.57
C PRO A 410 -13.06 -6.19 2.76
N TRP A 411 -13.41 -6.54 3.99
CA TRP A 411 -13.74 -7.91 4.34
C TRP A 411 -15.03 -8.37 3.65
N TYR A 412 -15.30 -9.67 3.70
CA TYR A 412 -16.45 -10.26 3.02
C TYR A 412 -17.78 -9.90 3.73
N GLY A 413 -18.89 -10.18 3.07
CA GLY A 413 -20.25 -9.98 3.58
C GLY A 413 -20.59 -8.51 3.80
N ALA A 414 -21.06 -8.18 5.01
CA ALA A 414 -21.58 -6.85 5.33
C ALA A 414 -20.54 -5.74 5.12
N TYR A 415 -19.25 -6.00 5.35
CA TYR A 415 -18.21 -5.01 5.13
C TYR A 415 -18.14 -4.56 3.67
N THR A 416 -18.45 -5.44 2.72
CA THR A 416 -18.53 -5.07 1.30
C THR A 416 -19.92 -4.56 0.90
N GLN A 417 -20.99 -5.18 1.40
CA GLN A 417 -22.35 -5.02 0.87
C GLN A 417 -23.26 -4.06 1.66
N ASP A 418 -22.91 -3.73 2.91
CA ASP A 418 -23.72 -2.88 3.79
C ASP A 418 -23.19 -1.43 3.82
N SER A 419 -24.13 -0.50 3.59
CA SER A 419 -23.91 0.95 3.68
C SER A 419 -23.40 1.45 5.03
N LYS A 420 -23.58 0.68 6.11
CA LYS A 420 -22.95 0.96 7.41
C LYS A 420 -21.43 1.09 7.27
N TYR A 421 -20.83 0.27 6.42
CA TYR A 421 -19.39 0.24 6.19
C TYR A 421 -19.04 0.98 4.92
N ASN A 422 -19.66 0.62 3.79
CA ASN A 422 -19.35 1.18 2.48
C ASN A 422 -20.64 1.33 1.67
N SER A 423 -21.08 2.56 1.46
CA SER A 423 -22.29 2.82 0.66
C SER A 423 -22.11 2.44 -0.81
N LEU A 424 -23.20 2.04 -1.48
CA LEU A 424 -23.16 1.74 -2.91
C LEU A 424 -22.74 2.97 -3.76
N ASP A 425 -23.11 4.17 -3.34
CA ASP A 425 -22.70 5.40 -4.03
C ASP A 425 -21.18 5.62 -3.91
N LEU A 426 -20.60 5.30 -2.75
CA LEU A 426 -19.14 5.31 -2.59
C LEU A 426 -18.47 4.24 -3.46
N TRP A 427 -18.99 3.01 -3.53
CA TRP A 427 -18.47 1.99 -4.44
C TRP A 427 -18.49 2.44 -5.90
N LYS A 428 -19.60 3.00 -6.37
CA LYS A 428 -19.72 3.54 -7.73
C LYS A 428 -18.73 4.67 -7.99
N LYS A 429 -18.54 5.56 -7.01
CA LYS A 429 -17.53 6.62 -7.06
C LYS A 429 -16.13 6.05 -7.20
N MET A 430 -15.74 5.12 -6.33
CA MET A 430 -14.42 4.50 -6.34
C MET A 430 -14.16 3.82 -7.69
N PHE A 431 -15.06 2.96 -8.14
CA PHE A 431 -14.87 2.17 -9.36
C PHE A 431 -14.92 3.01 -10.64
N ALA A 432 -15.52 4.19 -10.61
CA ALA A 432 -15.51 5.13 -11.74
C ALA A 432 -14.29 6.08 -11.74
N HIS A 433 -13.49 6.11 -10.68
CA HIS A 433 -12.42 7.11 -10.53
C HIS A 433 -11.10 6.61 -11.11
N ASP A 434 -10.43 7.41 -11.95
CA ASP A 434 -9.18 7.04 -12.63
C ASP A 434 -8.03 6.65 -11.69
N TYR A 435 -8.07 7.09 -10.43
CA TYR A 435 -7.10 6.73 -9.38
C TYR A 435 -7.25 5.27 -8.90
N VAL A 436 -8.41 4.65 -9.09
CA VAL A 436 -8.72 3.31 -8.59
C VAL A 436 -8.67 2.30 -9.74
N ILE A 437 -7.79 1.30 -9.64
CA ILE A 437 -7.67 0.26 -10.65
C ILE A 437 -8.69 -0.84 -10.38
N THR A 438 -9.49 -1.13 -11.39
CA THR A 438 -10.50 -2.20 -11.44
C THR A 438 -10.06 -3.31 -12.39
N LEU A 439 -10.73 -4.47 -12.35
CA LEU A 439 -10.30 -5.65 -13.12
C LEU A 439 -10.23 -5.40 -14.64
N ASP A 440 -11.13 -4.59 -15.19
CA ASP A 440 -11.16 -4.25 -16.62
C ASP A 440 -10.01 -3.33 -17.06
N GLU A 441 -9.29 -2.72 -16.11
CA GLU A 441 -8.13 -1.85 -16.35
C GLU A 441 -6.80 -2.60 -16.13
N MET A 442 -6.85 -3.86 -15.69
CA MET A 442 -5.65 -4.66 -15.43
C MET A 442 -4.90 -4.98 -16.72
N PRO A 443 -3.57 -4.76 -16.78
CA PRO A 443 -2.76 -5.16 -17.90
C PRO A 443 -2.59 -6.69 -17.93
N ASN A 444 -2.00 -7.22 -19.01
CA ASN A 444 -1.58 -8.61 -19.00
C ASN A 444 -0.42 -8.82 -18.00
N LEU A 445 -0.75 -9.28 -16.79
CA LEU A 445 0.22 -9.49 -15.70
C LEU A 445 1.26 -10.57 -16.02
N ARG A 446 0.97 -11.50 -16.94
CA ARG A 446 1.91 -12.58 -17.29
C ARG A 446 3.13 -12.08 -18.06
N THR A 447 2.99 -10.94 -18.73
CA THR A 447 4.03 -10.32 -19.55
C THR A 447 4.28 -8.87 -19.13
N TYR A 448 3.90 -8.49 -17.91
CA TYR A 448 4.09 -7.13 -17.45
C TYR A 448 5.58 -6.84 -17.26
N GLU A 449 6.05 -5.76 -17.88
CA GLU A 449 7.40 -5.27 -17.74
C GLU A 449 7.33 -3.89 -17.09
N ARG A 450 8.22 -3.65 -16.14
CA ARG A 450 8.26 -2.39 -15.41
C ARG A 450 8.57 -1.22 -16.33
N GLN A 451 7.68 -0.23 -16.36
CA GLN A 451 7.65 0.81 -17.39
C GLN A 451 8.85 1.75 -17.32
N ASP A 452 9.38 2.04 -16.12
CA ASP A 452 10.57 2.88 -15.93
C ASP A 452 11.90 2.16 -16.26
N THR A 453 11.89 0.82 -16.31
CA THR A 453 13.06 0.00 -16.69
C THR A 453 13.14 -0.29 -18.18
N LEU A 454 12.05 -0.04 -18.92
CA LEU A 454 12.08 -0.05 -20.37
C LEU A 454 13.06 1.06 -20.77
N GLN A 455 14.18 0.68 -21.41
CA GLN A 455 15.07 1.67 -22.00
C GLN A 455 14.26 2.52 -22.96
N GLU A 456 13.94 3.76 -22.57
CA GLU A 456 13.57 4.77 -23.54
C GLU A 456 14.70 4.78 -24.58
N PRO A 457 14.40 4.63 -25.88
CA PRO A 457 15.40 4.89 -26.91
C PRO A 457 15.88 6.32 -26.67
N THR A 458 17.12 6.46 -26.19
CA THR A 458 17.75 7.75 -25.95
C THR A 458 17.94 8.41 -27.31
N GLY A 459 16.92 9.13 -27.74
CA GLY A 459 16.77 9.66 -29.08
C GLY A 459 15.90 10.92 -29.06
N PHE A 460 16.56 12.05 -28.77
CA PHE A 460 16.15 13.41 -29.10
C PHE A 460 14.92 13.99 -28.39
N TRP A 461 15.06 14.37 -27.12
CA TRP A 461 14.33 15.55 -26.61
C TRP A 461 15.25 16.35 -25.68
N ASN A 462 15.79 17.46 -26.20
CA ASN A 462 16.19 18.58 -25.37
C ASN A 462 14.94 19.44 -25.14
N GLU A 463 14.64 19.69 -23.87
CA GLU A 463 13.67 20.63 -23.28
C GLU A 463 12.29 20.08 -22.81
N PRO A 464 11.76 20.60 -21.66
CA PRO A 464 10.63 20.02 -20.94
C PRO A 464 9.30 20.31 -21.64
N ALA A 465 8.49 19.27 -21.90
CA ALA A 465 7.31 19.34 -22.75
C ALA A 465 6.03 19.78 -22.02
N GLU A 466 5.49 20.93 -22.42
CA GLU A 466 4.04 21.21 -22.38
C GLU A 466 3.29 20.17 -23.26
N LYS A 467 2.04 19.83 -22.93
CA LYS A 467 1.20 18.92 -23.73
C LYS A 467 1.07 19.40 -25.19
N PRO A 468 1.04 18.49 -26.20
CA PRO A 468 0.79 18.88 -27.60
C PRO A 468 -0.59 19.54 -27.76
N ASP A 469 -0.70 20.52 -28.68
CA ASP A 469 -1.92 21.26 -29.05
C ASP A 469 -2.87 20.46 -29.99
N PHE A 470 -2.67 19.15 -30.07
CA PHE A 470 -3.46 18.24 -30.89
C PHE A 470 -3.51 16.84 -30.25
N SER A 471 -4.54 16.08 -30.59
CA SER A 471 -4.70 14.67 -30.25
C SER A 471 -4.74 13.82 -31.52
N ALA A 472 -4.29 12.57 -31.42
CA ALA A 472 -4.55 11.57 -32.43
C ALA A 472 -4.86 10.21 -31.83
N TYR A 473 -5.74 9.46 -32.50
CA TYR A 473 -6.23 8.17 -32.03
C TYR A 473 -6.67 7.30 -33.23
N PRO A 474 -6.65 5.97 -33.08
CA PRO A 474 -6.08 5.21 -31.97
C PRO A 474 -4.53 5.23 -31.99
N THR A 475 -3.89 4.94 -30.85
CA THR A 475 -2.42 4.79 -30.76
C THR A 475 -1.93 3.56 -31.54
N LEU A 476 -2.75 2.49 -31.56
CA LEU A 476 -2.59 1.32 -32.43
C LEU A 476 -3.48 1.49 -33.68
N VAL A 477 -2.87 1.85 -34.80
CA VAL A 477 -3.55 2.18 -36.05
C VAL A 477 -3.67 0.94 -36.93
N ILE A 478 -4.89 0.46 -37.16
CA ILE A 478 -5.13 -0.64 -38.11
C ILE A 478 -5.24 -0.11 -39.54
N ALA A 479 -6.00 0.97 -39.75
CA ALA A 479 -6.28 1.49 -41.09
C ALA A 479 -6.06 3.00 -41.20
N ASP A 480 -6.72 3.77 -40.32
CA ASP A 480 -6.69 5.23 -40.37
C ASP A 480 -6.44 5.79 -38.96
N LEU A 481 -5.64 6.84 -38.90
CA LEU A 481 -5.38 7.61 -37.70
C LEU A 481 -6.20 8.90 -37.76
N MET A 482 -7.03 9.13 -36.75
CA MET A 482 -7.76 10.38 -36.57
C MET A 482 -6.85 11.40 -35.90
N VAL A 483 -6.75 12.60 -36.44
CA VAL A 483 -5.99 13.73 -35.90
C VAL A 483 -6.95 14.88 -35.68
N SER A 484 -6.92 15.47 -34.49
CA SER A 484 -7.71 16.66 -34.15
C SER A 484 -6.88 17.68 -33.39
N SER A 485 -7.06 18.96 -33.70
CA SER A 485 -6.45 20.09 -32.99
C SER A 485 -7.52 21.14 -32.67
N GLU A 486 -7.27 22.00 -31.69
CA GLU A 486 -8.08 23.20 -31.43
C GLU A 486 -7.96 24.22 -32.57
N HIS A 487 -6.89 24.13 -33.35
CA HIS A 487 -6.61 25.01 -34.47
C HIS A 487 -6.74 24.28 -35.82
N ARG A 488 -6.80 25.07 -36.89
CA ARG A 488 -6.84 24.55 -38.27
C ARG A 488 -5.52 23.84 -38.58
N ILE A 489 -5.61 22.59 -39.00
CA ILE A 489 -4.46 21.79 -39.45
C ILE A 489 -4.19 22.11 -40.92
N GLU A 490 -2.96 22.50 -41.26
CA GLU A 490 -2.54 22.70 -42.65
C GLU A 490 -2.00 21.39 -43.26
N THR A 491 -1.19 20.66 -42.50
CA THR A 491 -0.48 19.44 -42.95
C THR A 491 -0.37 18.39 -41.85
N VAL A 492 -0.52 17.12 -42.24
CA VAL A 492 -0.17 15.94 -41.42
C VAL A 492 0.88 15.15 -42.18
N SER A 493 2.01 14.85 -41.54
CA SER A 493 3.16 14.15 -42.13
C SER A 493 3.48 12.90 -41.31
N VAL A 494 3.65 11.76 -41.97
CA VAL A 494 3.97 10.46 -41.35
C VAL A 494 5.37 10.06 -41.78
N TYR A 495 6.22 9.78 -40.80
CA TYR A 495 7.58 9.31 -40.98
C TYR A 495 7.69 7.89 -40.43
N ASN A 496 8.45 7.02 -41.09
CA ASN A 496 8.77 5.71 -40.52
C ASN A 496 9.83 5.83 -39.41
N ALA A 497 10.16 4.72 -38.76
CA ALA A 497 11.16 4.66 -37.69
C ALA A 497 12.57 5.15 -38.09
N LEU A 498 12.89 5.20 -39.40
CA LEU A 498 14.16 5.72 -39.91
C LEU A 498 14.11 7.23 -40.19
N GLY A 499 13.01 7.90 -39.86
CA GLY A 499 12.81 9.33 -40.13
C GLY A 499 12.50 9.65 -41.60
N VAL A 500 12.22 8.65 -42.43
CA VAL A 500 11.85 8.86 -43.84
C VAL A 500 10.37 9.22 -43.92
N LEU A 501 10.06 10.32 -44.61
CA LEU A 501 8.68 10.71 -44.90
C LEU A 501 8.01 9.66 -45.78
N VAL A 502 7.03 8.96 -45.25
CA VAL A 502 6.28 7.91 -45.96
C VAL A 502 4.90 8.37 -46.41
N ARG A 503 4.34 9.42 -45.79
CA ARG A 503 3.06 9.99 -46.19
C ARG A 503 2.95 11.45 -45.77
N GLN A 504 2.26 12.25 -46.58
CA GLN A 504 1.90 13.62 -46.21
C GLN A 504 0.53 13.97 -46.79
N GLN A 505 -0.28 14.68 -46.02
CA GLN A 505 -1.62 15.10 -46.41
C GLN A 505 -1.84 16.58 -46.05
N ARG A 506 -2.34 17.36 -47.01
CA ARG A 506 -2.87 18.70 -46.75
C ARG A 506 -4.33 18.60 -46.30
N VAL A 507 -4.72 19.39 -45.30
CA VAL A 507 -5.97 19.18 -44.55
C VAL A 507 -6.91 20.38 -44.63
N GLY A 508 -6.50 21.54 -44.14
CA GLY A 508 -7.28 22.79 -44.14
C GLY A 508 -8.47 22.82 -43.16
N ARG A 509 -8.53 21.93 -42.16
CA ARG A 509 -9.60 21.78 -41.18
C ARG A 509 -9.06 21.29 -39.83
N ALA A 510 -9.80 21.48 -38.74
CA ALA A 510 -9.35 21.13 -37.38
C ALA A 510 -9.32 19.61 -37.08
N LYS A 511 -9.96 18.78 -37.91
CA LYS A 511 -10.00 17.32 -37.76
C LYS A 511 -9.80 16.63 -39.09
N THR A 512 -9.02 15.57 -39.13
CA THR A 512 -8.85 14.73 -40.33
C THR A 512 -8.52 13.29 -39.98
N ALA A 513 -8.78 12.39 -40.92
CA ALA A 513 -8.17 11.06 -40.93
C ALA A 513 -6.96 11.08 -41.87
N ILE A 514 -5.89 10.38 -41.47
CA ILE A 514 -4.77 10.04 -42.35
C ILE A 514 -4.64 8.52 -42.44
N SER A 515 -4.57 8.00 -43.66
CA SER A 515 -4.56 6.55 -43.86
C SER A 515 -3.17 5.96 -43.69
N PHE A 516 -3.10 4.84 -42.96
CA PHE A 516 -1.94 3.98 -42.80
C PHE A 516 -2.00 2.73 -43.70
N LYS A 517 -3.02 2.61 -44.55
CA LYS A 517 -3.10 1.52 -45.53
C LYS A 517 -1.88 1.52 -46.46
N GLY A 518 -1.29 0.33 -46.61
CA GLY A 518 -0.09 0.08 -47.41
C GLY A 518 1.24 0.43 -46.72
N LEU A 519 1.20 0.91 -45.48
CA LEU A 519 2.39 1.04 -44.64
C LEU A 519 2.68 -0.29 -43.93
N ALA A 520 3.95 -0.67 -43.84
CA ALA A 520 4.36 -1.89 -43.13
C ALA A 520 4.06 -1.76 -41.63
N SER A 521 3.85 -2.88 -40.95
CA SER A 521 3.74 -2.93 -39.49
C SER A 521 4.99 -2.33 -38.85
N GLY A 522 4.80 -1.53 -37.82
CA GLY A 522 5.92 -0.85 -37.14
C GLY A 522 5.59 0.53 -36.60
N VAL A 523 6.63 1.21 -36.13
CA VAL A 523 6.52 2.52 -35.48
C VAL A 523 6.58 3.63 -36.52
N TYR A 524 5.66 4.59 -36.38
CA TYR A 524 5.62 5.80 -37.18
C TYR A 524 5.57 7.04 -36.29
N LEU A 525 6.14 8.13 -36.79
CA LEU A 525 6.04 9.46 -36.21
C LEU A 525 5.07 10.30 -37.06
N VAL A 526 4.03 10.83 -36.42
CA VAL A 526 3.05 11.71 -37.06
C VAL A 526 3.26 13.14 -36.59
N ARG A 527 3.59 14.03 -37.51
CA ARG A 527 3.75 15.48 -37.28
C ARG A 527 2.58 16.25 -37.85
N VAL A 528 2.07 17.20 -37.07
CA VAL A 528 1.05 18.16 -37.50
C VAL A 528 1.70 19.53 -37.66
N ASP A 529 1.54 20.16 -38.83
CA ASP A 529 2.04 21.51 -39.17
C ASP A 529 3.54 21.73 -38.91
N GLN A 530 4.34 20.66 -39.05
CA GLN A 530 5.78 20.65 -38.78
C GLN A 530 6.17 21.09 -37.35
N LYS A 531 5.21 21.15 -36.41
CA LYS A 531 5.45 21.52 -35.02
C LYS A 531 6.01 20.34 -34.22
N ARG A 532 5.14 19.53 -33.62
CA ARG A 532 5.47 18.39 -32.74
C ARG A 532 5.01 17.08 -33.36
N ALA A 533 5.69 15.99 -32.98
CA ALA A 533 5.41 14.64 -33.45
C ALA A 533 4.77 13.81 -32.34
N ILE A 534 3.86 12.91 -32.70
CA ILE A 534 3.41 11.83 -31.83
C ILE A 534 3.85 10.49 -32.41
N LYS A 535 4.10 9.53 -31.52
CA LYS A 535 4.38 8.15 -31.91
C LYS A 535 3.07 7.41 -32.08
N VAL A 536 2.95 6.65 -33.16
CA VAL A 536 1.83 5.71 -33.41
C VAL A 536 2.39 4.37 -33.88
N ILE A 537 1.65 3.30 -33.59
CA ILE A 537 2.04 1.94 -33.96
C ILE A 537 1.06 1.46 -35.04
N LYS A 538 1.59 0.97 -36.16
CA LYS A 538 0.81 0.28 -37.20
C LYS A 538 0.90 -1.22 -36.95
N GLU A 539 -0.24 -1.86 -36.75
CA GLU A 539 -0.37 -3.33 -36.72
C GLU A 539 -0.17 -3.96 -38.09
#